data_AF-A0A1H1BPK2-F1
#
_entry.id   AF-A0A1H1BPK2-F1
#
_cell.length_a   1.000
_cell.length_b   1.000
_cell.length_c   1.000
_cell.angle_alpha   90.00
_cell.angle_beta   90.00
_cell.angle_gamma   90.00
#
_symmetry.space_group_name_H-M   'P 1'
#
loop_
_entity.id
_entity.type
_entity.pdbx_description
1 polymer ?
#
loop_
_entity_poly.entity_id
_entity_poly.type
_entity_poly.pdbx_seq_one_letter_code
_entity_poly.pdbx_strand_id
1 'polypeptide(L)' 'MKSETEMKMIKRKRSKEVTVRNKFTGEEKVFNTVGEASEFLGCSRVHLSGIISGKRKNRTEYIFSTD' A
#
# COMPACT_ATOMS: atom_id res chain seq x y z
N MET A 1 5.06 -39.19 16.51
CA MET A 1 5.90 -38.37 15.61
C MET A 1 5.21 -37.02 15.47
N LYS A 2 5.71 -35.98 16.16
CA LYS A 2 5.20 -34.62 16.02
C LYS A 2 6.07 -33.95 14.95
N SER A 3 5.48 -33.64 13.80
CA SER A 3 6.19 -32.93 12.72
C SER A 3 6.11 -31.43 12.98
N GLU A 4 7.15 -30.94 13.65
CA GLU A 4 7.45 -29.53 13.97
C GLU A 4 8.11 -28.80 12.79
N THR A 5 7.66 -29.02 11.56
CA THR A 5 8.28 -28.39 10.39
C THR A 5 7.76 -26.96 10.23
N GLU A 6 8.41 -26.06 10.96
CA GLU A 6 8.60 -24.65 10.63
C GLU A 6 7.35 -23.90 10.15
N MET A 7 6.44 -23.62 11.09
CA MET A 7 5.73 -22.34 11.06
C MET A 7 6.77 -21.21 11.17
N LYS A 8 7.41 -20.86 10.04
CA LYS A 8 8.04 -19.55 9.88
C LYS A 8 6.92 -18.53 10.01
N MET A 9 6.66 -18.10 11.25
CA MET A 9 6.08 -16.80 11.52
C MET A 9 7.06 -15.77 10.96
N ILE A 10 7.00 -15.57 9.65
CA ILE A 10 7.37 -14.30 9.05
C ILE A 10 6.51 -13.31 9.83
N LYS A 11 7.12 -12.50 10.70
CA LYS A 11 6.45 -11.39 11.35
C LYS A 11 5.72 -10.65 10.24
N ARG A 12 4.40 -10.90 10.09
CA ARG A 12 3.60 -10.26 9.05
C ARG A 12 3.68 -8.80 9.41
N LYS A 13 4.53 -8.07 8.70
CA LYS A 13 4.67 -6.62 8.84
C LYS A 13 3.24 -6.12 8.71
N ARG A 14 2.69 -5.56 9.80
CA ARG A 14 1.28 -5.14 9.83
C ARG A 14 1.05 -4.35 8.55
N SER A 15 0.10 -4.81 7.75
CA SER A 15 -0.30 -4.10 6.55
C SER A 15 -0.62 -2.67 6.96
N LYS A 16 0.08 -1.70 6.38
CA LYS A 16 -0.21 -0.30 6.63
C LYS A 16 -1.41 0.07 5.76
N GLU A 17 -2.41 0.66 6.41
CA GLU A 17 -3.53 1.25 5.71
C GLU A 17 -3.02 2.37 4.81
N VAL A 18 -3.59 2.46 3.61
CA VAL A 18 -3.24 3.45 2.60
C VAL A 18 -4.49 4.22 2.26
N THR A 19 -4.46 5.51 2.51
CA THR A 19 -5.50 6.44 2.06
C THR A 19 -5.10 7.03 0.72
N VAL A 20 -5.98 6.87 -0.26
CA VAL A 20 -5.87 7.43 -1.60
C VAL A 20 -6.91 8.53 -1.74
N ARG A 21 -6.46 9.77 -1.97
CA ARG A 21 -7.35 10.92 -2.20
C ARG A 21 -7.20 11.49 -3.59
N ASN A 22 -8.28 11.66 -4.34
CA ASN A 22 -8.26 12.39 -5.60
C ASN A 22 -8.14 13.91 -5.34
N LYS A 23 -7.15 14.57 -5.97
CA LYS A 23 -6.92 16.02 -5.82
C LYS A 23 -8.01 16.88 -6.46
N PHE A 24 -8.68 16.36 -7.49
CA PHE A 24 -9.67 17.10 -8.27
C PHE A 24 -11.08 16.91 -7.73
N THR A 25 -11.47 15.67 -7.42
CA THR A 25 -12.82 15.36 -6.91
C THR A 25 -12.90 15.44 -5.39
N GLY A 26 -11.77 15.37 -4.68
CA GLY A 26 -11.73 15.30 -3.22
C GLY A 26 -12.11 13.93 -2.65
N GLU A 27 -12.45 12.96 -3.50
CA GLU A 27 -12.85 11.62 -3.06
C GLU A 27 -11.69 10.87 -2.40
N GLU A 28 -11.98 10.27 -1.24
CA GLU A 28 -11.03 9.51 -0.45
C GLU A 28 -11.43 8.05 -0.38
N LYS A 29 -10.45 7.16 -0.53
CA LYS A 29 -10.63 5.72 -0.41
C LYS A 29 -9.51 5.12 0.41
N VAL A 30 -9.88 4.36 1.42
CA VAL A 30 -8.94 3.68 2.33
C VAL A 30 -8.80 2.23 1.89
N PHE A 31 -7.56 1.77 1.87
CA PHE A 31 -7.19 0.39 1.54
C PHE A 31 -6.38 -0.20 2.69
N ASN A 32 -6.59 -1.49 2.98
CA ASN A 32 -5.85 -2.15 4.07
C ASN A 32 -4.38 -2.40 3.71
N THR A 33 -4.07 -2.39 2.42
CA THR A 33 -2.73 -2.66 1.90
C THR A 33 -2.37 -1.76 0.72
N VAL A 34 -1.06 -1.51 0.55
CA VAL A 34 -0.48 -0.92 -0.67
C VAL A 34 -0.81 -1.77 -1.91
N GLY A 35 -1.01 -3.08 -1.75
CA GLY A 35 -1.40 -3.98 -2.82
C GLY A 35 -2.76 -3.62 -3.40
N GLU A 36 -3.79 -3.60 -2.56
CA GLU A 36 -5.15 -3.24 -2.98
C GLU A 36 -5.22 -1.84 -3.59
N ALA A 37 -4.53 -0.86 -2.99
CA ALA A 37 -4.46 0.48 -3.55
C ALA A 37 -3.80 0.50 -4.94
N SER A 38 -2.73 -0.29 -5.13
CA SER A 38 -2.03 -0.39 -6.41
C SER A 38 -2.86 -1.05 -7.50
N GLU A 39 -3.66 -2.06 -7.15
CA GLU A 39 -4.59 -2.75 -8.06
C GLU A 39 -5.73 -1.83 -8.49
N PHE A 40 -6.31 -1.08 -7.54
CA PHE A 40 -7.34 -0.09 -7.82
C PHE A 40 -6.85 1.00 -8.79
N LEU A 41 -5.58 1.42 -8.65
CA LEU A 41 -4.98 2.48 -9.47
C LEU A 41 -4.33 1.97 -10.76
N GLY A 42 -4.29 0.66 -10.98
CA GLY A 42 -3.60 0.05 -12.12
C GLY A 42 -2.09 0.37 -12.17
N CYS A 43 -1.44 0.49 -11.02
CA CYS A 43 -0.02 0.85 -10.94
C CYS A 43 0.82 -0.20 -10.20
N SER A 44 2.15 -0.14 -10.35
CA SER A 44 3.03 -1.07 -9.65
C SER A 44 3.14 -0.74 -8.15
N ARG A 45 3.07 -1.76 -7.29
CA ARG A 45 3.33 -1.67 -5.85
C ARG A 45 4.63 -0.93 -5.50
N VAL A 46 5.70 -1.17 -6.27
CA VAL A 46 7.02 -0.52 -6.05
C VAL A 46 6.93 0.98 -6.35
N HIS A 47 6.15 1.36 -7.36
CA HIS A 47 5.93 2.76 -7.69
C HIS A 47 5.14 3.45 -6.58
N LEU A 48 4.01 2.88 -6.16
CA LEU A 48 3.17 3.41 -5.10
C LEU A 48 3.94 3.55 -3.78
N SER A 49 4.71 2.52 -3.40
CA SER A 49 5.56 2.56 -2.21
C SER A 49 6.64 3.64 -2.27
N GLY A 50 7.25 3.85 -3.44
CA GLY A 50 8.24 4.92 -3.62
C GLY A 50 7.65 6.32 -3.54
N ILE A 51 6.39 6.49 -3.98
CA ILE A 51 5.66 7.75 -3.83
C ILE A 51 5.32 7.99 -2.35
N ILE A 52 4.72 7.01 -1.68
CA ILE A 52 4.33 7.09 -0.26
C ILE A 52 5.54 7.44 0.62
N SER A 53 6.70 6.82 0.37
CA SER A 53 7.91 7.08 1.15
C SER A 53 8.63 8.39 0.77
N GLY A 54 8.07 9.20 -0.13
CA GLY A 54 8.67 10.45 -0.62
C GLY A 54 9.91 10.27 -1.51
N LYS A 55 10.30 9.03 -1.86
CA LYS A 55 11.48 8.74 -2.70
C LYS A 55 11.24 9.06 -4.18
N ARG A 56 9.97 9.14 -4.60
CA ARG A 56 9.55 9.46 -5.96
C ARG A 56 8.54 10.59 -5.94
N LYS A 57 8.62 11.48 -6.95
CA LYS A 57 7.62 12.53 -7.15
C LYS A 57 6.31 11.91 -7.59
N ASN A 58 5.22 12.31 -6.94
CA ASN A 58 3.89 11.92 -7.35
C ASN A 58 3.43 12.76 -8.55
N ARG A 59 3.41 12.16 -9.74
CA ARG A 59 2.87 12.79 -10.96
C ARG A 59 1.39 12.49 -11.19
N THR A 60 0.77 11.74 -10.30
CA THR A 60 -0.64 11.36 -10.44
C THR A 60 -1.57 12.39 -9.80
N GLU A 61 -2.84 12.27 -10.17
CA GLU A 61 -3.96 13.06 -9.67
C GLU A 61 -4.33 12.72 -8.22
N TYR A 62 -3.73 11.66 -7.66
CA TYR A 62 -4.03 11.17 -6.34
C TYR A 62 -2.99 11.63 -5.31
N ILE A 63 -3.37 11.71 -4.04
CA ILE A 63 -2.50 11.87 -2.87
C ILE A 63 -2.53 10.55 -2.12
N PHE A 64 -1.36 10.11 -1.65
CA PHE A 64 -1.20 8.87 -0.91
C PHE A 64 -0.66 9.17 0.46
N SER A 65 -1.34 8.66 1.48
CA SER A 65 -0.93 8.75 2.88
C SER A 65 -1.00 7.37 3.51
N THR A 66 -0.08 7.09 4.42
CA THR A 66 -0.15 5.89 5.28
C THR A 66 -0.17 6.33 6.72
N ASP A 67 -1.07 5.76 7.50
CA ASP A 67 -1.03 5.85 8.96
C ASP A 67 0.02 4.84 9.53
#